data_AF-A0A1Z8LPY4-F1
#
_entry.id   AF-A0A1Z8LPY4-F1
#
_cell.length_a   1.000
_cell.length_b   1.000
_cell.length_c   1.000
_cell.angle_alpha   90.00
_cell.angle_beta   90.00
_cell.angle_gamma   90.00
#
_symmetry.space_group_name_H-M   'P 1'
#
loop_
_entity.id
_entity.type
_entity.pdbx_description
1 polymer ?
#
loop_
_entity_poly.entity_id
_entity_poly.type
_entity_poly.pdbx_seq_one_letter_code
_entity_poly.pdbx_strand_id
1 'polypeptide(L)'
;MKEESKLWRSLRQNTPNISWTRLESWASPGVPDLLGYNDNCGFFMVELKVTKTPKVSFSPHQKLFHLTRPKRNFILLKTLAPLSIKLYESAAVLGLLTDHREARCLALDDWSHIERLLLSLKPDA
;
A
#
# COMPACT_ATOMS: atom_id res chain seq x y z
N MET A 1 14.31 -3.84 2.32
CA MET A 1 15.05 -2.80 1.57
C MET A 1 15.18 -3.03 0.05
N LYS A 2 16.06 -3.89 -0.50
CA LYS A 2 16.23 -3.99 -1.98
C LYS A 2 14.93 -4.33 -2.72
N GLU A 3 14.11 -5.22 -2.18
CA GLU A 3 12.84 -5.62 -2.81
C GLU A 3 11.74 -4.56 -2.68
N GLU A 4 11.68 -3.81 -1.57
CA GLU A 4 10.76 -2.67 -1.42
C GLU A 4 11.15 -1.52 -2.35
N SER A 5 12.45 -1.26 -2.53
CA SER A 5 12.90 -0.28 -3.53
C SER A 5 12.53 -0.68 -4.97
N LYS A 6 12.50 -1.98 -5.30
CA LYS A 6 11.99 -2.46 -6.59
C LYS A 6 10.47 -2.30 -6.69
N LEU A 7 9.74 -2.60 -5.62
CA LEU A 7 8.29 -2.41 -5.55
C LEU A 7 7.94 -0.93 -5.75
N TRP A 8 8.66 -0.03 -5.09
CA TRP A 8 8.55 1.41 -5.25
C TRP A 8 8.71 1.84 -6.73
N ARG A 9 9.79 1.40 -7.39
CA ARG A 9 10.01 1.69 -8.82
C ARG A 9 8.85 1.19 -9.68
N SER A 10 8.34 0.00 -9.38
CA SER A 10 7.22 -0.61 -10.12
C SER A 10 5.94 0.21 -9.93
N LEU A 11 5.60 0.57 -8.69
CA LEU A 11 4.45 1.41 -8.38
C LEU A 11 4.51 2.74 -9.16
N ARG A 12 5.64 3.45 -9.06
CA ARG A 12 5.80 4.76 -9.73
C ARG A 12 5.68 4.65 -11.26
N GLN A 13 6.18 3.59 -11.86
CA GLN A 13 6.08 3.37 -13.31
C GLN A 13 4.66 3.04 -13.76
N ASN A 14 3.91 2.29 -12.94
CA ASN A 14 2.58 1.81 -13.28
C ASN A 14 1.45 2.75 -12.82
N THR A 15 1.77 3.80 -12.05
CA THR A 15 0.81 4.80 -11.59
C THR A 15 1.27 6.23 -11.97
N PRO A 16 1.38 6.53 -13.28
CA PRO A 16 1.94 7.79 -13.76
C PRO A 16 1.08 9.02 -13.44
N ASN A 17 -0.21 8.84 -13.13
CA ASN A 17 -1.12 9.94 -12.85
C ASN A 17 -1.01 10.44 -11.39
N ILE A 18 -0.14 9.84 -10.58
CA ILE A 18 0.03 10.16 -9.17
C ILE A 18 1.39 10.82 -8.95
N SER A 19 1.38 12.00 -8.33
CA SER A 19 2.58 12.65 -7.83
C SER A 19 3.02 11.96 -6.55
N TRP A 20 4.17 11.28 -6.60
CA TRP A 20 4.68 10.49 -5.48
C TRP A 20 5.89 11.14 -4.81
N THR A 21 5.86 11.17 -3.48
CA THR A 21 6.97 11.57 -2.62
C THR A 21 7.30 10.43 -1.66
N ARG A 22 8.54 9.97 -1.64
CA ARG A 22 9.00 8.97 -0.67
C ARG A 22 9.31 9.63 0.66
N LEU A 23 8.77 9.08 1.75
CA LEU A 23 8.94 9.58 3.11
C LEU A 23 10.07 8.80 3.80
N GLU A 24 11.27 9.38 3.84
CA GLU A 24 12.41 8.79 4.55
C GLU A 24 12.66 9.59 5.84
N SER A 25 11.86 9.35 6.88
CA SER A 25 12.02 10.02 8.18
C SER A 25 12.47 9.05 9.25
N TRP A 26 13.63 9.33 9.85
CA TRP A 26 14.08 8.70 11.10
C TRP A 26 13.27 9.16 12.32
N ALA A 27 12.65 10.35 12.24
CA ALA A 27 11.99 11.02 13.36
C ALA A 27 10.50 10.65 13.49
N SER A 28 9.94 9.87 12.55
CA SER A 28 8.51 9.57 12.51
C SER A 28 8.26 8.08 12.34
N PRO A 29 8.49 7.28 13.40
CA PRO A 29 8.33 5.83 13.32
C PRO A 29 6.88 5.47 13.00
N GLY A 30 6.70 4.56 12.05
CA GLY A 30 5.38 4.03 11.66
C GLY A 30 4.60 4.86 10.64
N VAL A 31 5.14 5.98 10.17
CA VAL A 31 4.57 6.69 9.02
C VAL A 31 4.76 5.84 7.75
N PRO A 32 3.75 5.69 6.88
CA PRO A 32 3.87 4.96 5.63
C PRO A 32 4.99 5.48 4.72
N ASP A 33 5.53 4.59 3.88
CA ASP A 33 6.70 4.88 3.05
C ASP A 33 6.48 5.98 2.00
N LEU A 34 5.25 6.17 1.53
CA LEU A 34 4.93 7.04 0.39
C LEU A 34 3.77 7.99 0.70
N LEU A 35 3.93 9.23 0.23
CA LEU A 35 2.87 10.21 0.08
C LEU A 35 2.49 10.30 -1.40
N GLY A 36 1.23 10.03 -1.72
CA GLY A 36 0.65 10.24 -3.04
C GLY A 36 -0.21 11.50 -3.06
N TYR A 37 -0.17 12.23 -4.18
CA TYR A 37 -0.99 13.41 -4.44
C TYR A 37 -1.58 13.35 -5.84
N ASN A 38 -2.85 13.72 -5.94
CA ASN A 38 -3.52 14.01 -7.21
C ASN A 38 -4.65 15.02 -6.97
N ASP A 39 -4.86 15.95 -7.90
CA ASP A 39 -5.84 17.05 -7.76
C ASP A 39 -7.27 16.55 -7.53
N ASN A 40 -7.63 15.36 -8.03
CA ASN A 40 -8.98 14.81 -7.87
C ASN A 40 -9.26 14.34 -6.43
N CYS A 41 -8.23 13.98 -5.67
CA CYS A 41 -8.40 13.21 -4.43
C CYS A 41 -7.57 13.72 -3.25
N GLY A 42 -6.70 14.72 -3.47
CA GLY A 42 -5.80 15.27 -2.48
C GLY A 42 -4.68 14.29 -2.11
N PHE A 43 -4.29 14.31 -0.85
CA PHE A 43 -3.23 13.46 -0.31
C PHE A 43 -3.76 12.12 0.18
N PHE A 44 -2.95 11.08 -0.02
CA PHE A 44 -3.12 9.75 0.56
C PHE A 44 -1.74 9.13 0.82
N MET A 45 -1.70 8.10 1.66
CA MET A 45 -0.42 7.44 1.98
C MET A 45 -0.45 5.96 1.60
N VAL A 46 0.71 5.44 1.26
CA VAL A 46 0.90 4.02 0.91
C VAL A 46 2.09 3.45 1.67
N GLU A 47 1.84 2.38 2.42
CA GLU A 47 2.88 1.56 3.03
C GLU A 47 3.26 0.42 2.07
N LEU A 48 4.56 0.24 1.82
CA LEU A 48 5.09 -0.81 0.98
C LEU A 48 5.45 -2.03 1.83
N LYS A 49 4.99 -3.20 1.42
CA LYS A 49 5.38 -4.48 2.05
C LYS A 49 5.77 -5.50 1.01
N VAL A 50 6.77 -6.30 1.36
CA VAL A 50 7.16 -7.48 0.59
C VAL A 50 7.15 -8.68 1.53
N THR A 51 6.49 -9.77 1.14
CA THR A 51 6.45 -10.99 1.93
C THR A 51 6.71 -12.25 1.09
N LYS A 52 7.27 -13.27 1.74
CA LYS A 52 7.35 -14.65 1.22
C LYS A 52 6.35 -15.57 1.93
N THR A 53 5.74 -15.11 3.01
CA THR A 53 4.89 -15.91 3.89
C THR A 53 3.48 -15.32 3.97
N PRO A 54 2.48 -16.11 4.39
CA PRO A 54 1.11 -15.64 4.55
C PRO A 54 0.97 -14.46 5.55
N LYS A 55 1.86 -14.36 6.53
CA LYS A 55 1.86 -13.30 7.55
C LYS A 55 2.70 -12.11 7.10
N VAL A 56 2.13 -10.91 7.13
CA VAL A 56 2.84 -9.66 6.81
C VAL A 56 3.42 -9.06 8.08
N SER A 57 4.71 -8.69 8.05
CA SER A 57 5.39 -8.10 9.19
C SER A 57 5.23 -6.59 9.23
N PHE A 58 4.74 -6.08 10.37
CA PHE A 58 4.61 -4.65 10.67
C PHE A 58 5.29 -4.35 12.01
N SER A 59 5.97 -3.20 12.10
CA SER A 59 6.48 -2.69 13.37
C SER A 59 5.32 -2.27 14.28
N PRO A 60 5.52 -2.18 15.61
CA PRO A 60 4.49 -1.69 16.53
C PRO A 60 3.93 -0.32 16.14
N HIS A 61 4.78 0.59 15.65
CA HIS A 61 4.37 1.91 15.20
C HIS A 61 3.55 1.87 13.90
N GLN A 62 3.90 1.00 12.95
CA GLN A 62 3.12 0.80 11.72
C GLN A 62 1.73 0.26 12.04
N LYS A 63 1.64 -0.72 12.96
CA LYS A 63 0.34 -1.23 13.44
C LYS A 63 -0.50 -0.11 14.05
N LEU A 64 0.09 0.68 14.95
CA LEU A 64 -0.60 1.80 15.59
C LEU A 64 -1.07 2.84 14.57
N PHE A 65 -0.25 3.16 13.58
CA PHE A 65 -0.61 4.10 12.51
C PHE A 65 -1.84 3.62 11.74
N HIS A 66 -1.82 2.38 11.23
CA HIS A 66 -2.92 1.84 10.43
C HIS A 66 -4.21 1.65 11.24
N LEU A 67 -4.11 1.37 12.54
CA LEU A 67 -5.27 1.27 13.43
C LEU A 67 -5.88 2.63 13.78
N THR A 68 -5.05 3.66 13.98
CA THR A 68 -5.50 5.00 14.42
C THR A 68 -5.86 5.92 13.26
N ARG A 69 -5.30 5.69 12.07
CA ARG A 69 -5.48 6.51 10.86
C ARG A 69 -5.95 5.65 9.69
N PRO A 70 -7.16 5.06 9.74
CA PRO A 70 -7.61 4.12 8.71
C PRO A 70 -8.05 4.79 7.39
N LYS A 71 -8.32 6.11 7.41
CA LYS A 71 -8.89 6.82 6.25
C LYS A 71 -7.81 7.14 5.21
N ARG A 72 -8.09 6.81 3.94
CA ARG A 72 -7.23 7.11 2.77
C ARG A 72 -5.77 6.69 2.92
N ASN A 73 -5.52 5.59 3.64
CA ASN A 73 -4.20 5.00 3.77
C ASN A 73 -4.25 3.56 3.29
N PHE A 74 -3.28 3.18 2.46
CA PHE A 74 -3.25 1.90 1.78
C PHE A 74 -1.99 1.12 2.13
N ILE A 75 -2.05 -0.18 1.91
CA ILE A 75 -0.92 -1.11 2.03
C ILE A 75 -0.78 -1.79 0.68
N LEU A 76 0.36 -1.57 0.02
CA LEU A 76 0.72 -2.25 -1.22
C LEU A 76 1.65 -3.41 -0.89
N LEU A 77 1.12 -4.62 -1.02
CA LEU A 77 1.82 -5.85 -0.71
C LEU A 77 2.31 -6.53 -1.98
N LYS A 78 3.61 -6.82 -2.06
CA LYS A 78 4.18 -7.76 -3.02
C LYS A 78 4.42 -9.10 -2.35
N THR A 79 3.81 -10.16 -2.84
CA THR A 79 4.13 -11.53 -2.44
C THR A 79 5.18 -12.10 -3.39
N LEU A 80 6.11 -12.89 -2.88
CA LEU A 80 7.16 -13.53 -3.68
C LEU A 80 6.90 -15.02 -3.96
N ALA A 81 5.86 -15.61 -3.36
CA ALA A 81 5.44 -16.99 -3.59
C ALA A 81 3.95 -17.18 -3.22
N PRO A 82 3.03 -17.27 -4.21
CA PRO A 82 3.22 -16.93 -5.62
C PRO A 82 3.56 -15.43 -5.79
N LEU A 83 4.12 -15.04 -6.94
CA LEU A 83 4.39 -13.63 -7.24
C LEU A 83 3.06 -12.90 -7.49
N SER A 84 2.72 -11.92 -6.66
CA SER A 84 1.55 -11.06 -6.88
C SER A 84 1.71 -9.68 -6.24
N ILE A 85 0.97 -8.71 -6.76
CA ILE A 85 0.80 -7.35 -6.23
C ILE A 85 -0.63 -7.22 -5.75
N LYS A 86 -0.79 -6.83 -4.48
CA LYS A 86 -2.08 -6.73 -3.81
C LYS A 86 -2.21 -5.38 -3.14
N LEU A 87 -3.36 -4.74 -3.32
CA LEU A 87 -3.70 -3.50 -2.63
C LEU A 87 -4.72 -3.78 -1.52
N TYR A 88 -4.44 -3.24 -0.34
CA TYR A 88 -5.32 -3.31 0.82
C TYR A 88 -5.56 -1.92 1.40
N GLU A 89 -6.70 -1.73 2.05
CA GLU A 89 -6.90 -0.60 2.96
C GLU A 89 -6.18 -0.83 4.28
N SER A 90 -5.85 0.25 4.98
CA SER A 90 -5.28 0.19 6.34
C SER A 90 -6.15 -0.60 7.33
N ALA A 91 -7.47 -0.57 7.16
CA ALA A 91 -8.40 -1.33 7.99
C ALA A 91 -8.15 -2.86 7.92
N ALA A 92 -7.54 -3.35 6.85
CA ALA A 92 -7.21 -4.77 6.69
C ALA A 92 -5.97 -5.21 7.50
N VAL A 93 -5.27 -4.29 8.20
CA VAL A 93 -4.00 -4.58 8.88
C VAL A 93 -4.09 -5.78 9.82
N LEU A 94 -5.18 -5.95 10.56
CA LEU A 94 -5.38 -7.09 11.47
C LEU A 94 -5.46 -8.43 10.73
N GLY A 95 -6.12 -8.45 9.56
CA GLY A 95 -6.15 -9.62 8.68
C GLY A 95 -4.76 -9.95 8.14
N LEU A 96 -4.01 -8.93 7.71
CA LEU A 96 -2.66 -9.07 7.16
C LEU A 96 -1.63 -9.63 8.18
N LEU A 97 -1.84 -9.40 9.48
CA LEU A 97 -1.02 -9.99 10.54
C LEU A 97 -1.24 -11.50 10.70
N THR A 98 -2.40 -12.00 10.25
CA THR A 98 -2.80 -13.40 10.38
C THR A 98 -2.56 -14.16 9.07
N ASP A 99 -3.20 -13.70 8.00
CA ASP A 99 -3.05 -14.25 6.66
C ASP A 99 -3.53 -13.23 5.62
N HIS A 100 -2.62 -12.76 4.76
CA HIS A 100 -2.97 -11.79 3.72
C HIS A 100 -3.92 -12.38 2.65
N ARG A 101 -4.05 -13.70 2.56
CA ARG A 101 -4.91 -14.38 1.57
C ARG A 101 -6.39 -14.31 1.96
N GLU A 102 -6.66 -14.27 3.26
CA GLU A 102 -8.01 -14.18 3.83
C GLU A 102 -8.47 -12.73 4.04
N ALA A 103 -7.52 -11.79 4.06
CA ALA A 103 -7.82 -10.36 4.18
C ALA A 103 -8.52 -9.83 2.91
N ARG A 104 -9.47 -8.91 3.09
CA ARG A 104 -10.18 -8.24 1.98
C ARG A 104 -9.19 -7.49 1.09
N CYS A 105 -8.88 -8.08 -0.06
CA CYS A 105 -8.06 -7.49 -1.11
C CYS A 105 -8.91 -6.53 -1.95
N LEU A 106 -8.42 -5.31 -2.22
CA LEU A 106 -9.12 -4.35 -3.08
C LEU A 106 -8.80 -4.57 -4.56
N ALA A 107 -7.54 -4.87 -4.87
CA ALA A 107 -7.08 -5.13 -6.23
C ALA A 107 -5.91 -6.12 -6.20
N LEU A 108 -5.88 -7.00 -7.21
CA LEU A 108 -4.88 -8.07 -7.37
C LEU A 108 -4.33 -8.00 -8.80
N ASP A 109 -3.03 -7.80 -8.93
CA ASP A 109 -2.28 -7.85 -10.20
C ASP A 109 -2.83 -6.97 -11.35
N ASP A 110 -3.62 -5.94 -11.02
CA ASP A 110 -4.20 -4.98 -11.96
C ASP A 110 -3.80 -3.56 -11.58
N TRP A 111 -2.76 -3.04 -12.24
CA TRP A 111 -2.24 -1.71 -11.96
C TRP A 111 -3.21 -0.59 -12.32
N SER A 112 -4.02 -0.74 -13.36
CA SER A 112 -5.02 0.25 -13.74
C SER A 112 -6.11 0.34 -12.67
N HIS A 113 -6.54 -0.80 -12.13
CA HIS A 113 -7.47 -0.83 -11.01
C HIS A 113 -6.86 -0.28 -9.72
N ILE A 114 -5.60 -0.62 -9.42
CA ILE A 114 -4.85 -0.06 -8.30
C ILE A 114 -4.80 1.48 -8.40
N GLU A 115 -4.43 2.04 -9.55
CA GLU A 115 -4.36 3.48 -9.75
C GLU A 115 -5.73 4.15 -9.54
N ARG A 116 -6.79 3.58 -10.13
CA ARG A 116 -8.17 4.08 -9.96
C ARG A 116 -8.59 4.13 -8.49
N LEU A 117 -8.31 3.08 -7.72
CA LEU A 117 -8.65 3.02 -6.29
C LEU A 117 -7.89 4.06 -5.48
N LEU A 118 -6.58 4.23 -5.72
CA LEU A 118 -5.76 5.25 -5.05
C LEU A 118 -6.29 6.66 -5.34
N LEU A 119 -6.72 6.91 -6.58
CA LEU A 119 -7.31 8.17 -7.03
C LEU A 119 -8.78 8.36 -6.61
N SER A 120 -9.41 7.36 -5.99
CA SER A 120 -10.85 7.38 -5.67
C SER A 120 -11.74 7.62 -6.88
N LEU A 121 -11.33 7.15 -8.05
CA LEU A 121 -12.15 7.21 -9.26
C LEU A 121 -13.29 6.19 -9.15
N LYS A 122 -14.49 6.58 -9.60
CA LYS A 122 -15.62 5.64 -9.69
C LYS A 122 -15.33 4.59 -10.76
N PRO A 123 -15.89 3.37 -10.65
CA PRO A 123 -15.84 2.41 -11.75
C PRO A 123 -16.40 3.05 -13.02
N ASP A 124 -15.77 2.79 -14.16
CA ASP A 124 -16.32 3.18 -15.46
C ASP A 124 -17.71 2.52 -15.58
N ALA A 125 -18.74 3.36 -15.81
CA ALA A 125 -20.14 2.95 -15.91
C ALA A 125 -20.44 2.26 -17.25
#